data_AF-A0A212D491-F1
#
_entry.id   AF-A0A212D491-F1
#
_cell.length_a   1.000
_cell.length_b   1.000
_cell.length_c   1.000
_cell.angle_alpha   90.00
_cell.angle_beta   90.00
_cell.angle_gamma   90.00
#
_symmetry.space_group_name_H-M   'P 1'
#
loop_
_entity.id
_entity.type
_entity.pdbx_description
1 polymer ?
#
loop_
_entity_poly.entity_id
_entity_poly.type
_entity_poly.pdbx_seq_one_letter_code
_entity_poly.pdbx_strand_id
1 'polypeptide(L)'
;CLLNSYFILLPHFQGAVMHKLCVTLVSLLLFLMLTKTFPVTSLADDWFVHEANFLTRLCYLYVVMQASKPKYYFAWTLADAVNNAAGFGFSGVDKNGNFSWDLLSNLNIWKIEVSVPCF
;
A
#
# COMPACT_ATOMS: atom_id res chain seq x y z
N CYS A 1 25.19 15.43 6.96
CA CYS A 1 25.17 15.32 5.48
C CYS A 1 26.09 14.23 4.94
N LEU A 2 27.41 14.27 5.18
CA LEU A 2 28.35 13.29 4.58
C LEU A 2 28.09 11.83 4.98
N LEU A 3 27.65 11.55 6.21
CA LEU A 3 27.35 10.18 6.67
C LEU A 3 26.16 9.53 5.94
N ASN A 4 25.18 10.34 5.50
CA ASN A 4 23.98 9.86 4.81
C ASN A 4 24.33 9.41 3.37
N SER A 5 25.29 10.10 2.73
CA SER A 5 25.75 9.80 1.37
C SER A 5 26.46 8.44 1.25
N TYR A 6 27.22 8.02 2.27
CA TYR A 6 27.83 6.69 2.29
C TYR A 6 26.80 5.58 2.48
N PHE A 7 25.74 5.85 3.23
CA PHE A 7 24.67 4.88 3.45
C PHE A 7 23.86 4.60 2.17
N ILE A 8 23.64 5.62 1.33
CA ILE A 8 22.92 5.52 0.05
C ILE A 8 23.62 4.60 -0.95
N LEU A 9 24.95 4.47 -0.86
CA LEU A 9 25.76 3.65 -1.75
C LEU A 9 25.83 2.17 -1.33
N LEU A 10 25.32 1.82 -0.15
CA LEU A 10 25.40 0.45 0.35
C LEU A 10 24.36 -0.43 -0.35
N PRO A 11 24.73 -1.66 -0.77
CA PRO A 11 23.81 -2.57 -1.47
C PRO A 11 22.57 -2.94 -0.61
N HIS A 12 22.70 -2.94 0.72
CA HIS A 12 21.57 -3.18 1.62
C HIS A 12 20.58 -2.01 1.69
N PHE A 13 21.03 -0.77 1.47
CA PHE A 13 20.15 0.40 1.36
C PHE A 13 19.33 0.32 0.08
N GLN A 14 20.01 0.08 -1.04
CA GLN A 14 19.37 0.00 -2.36
C GLN A 14 18.34 -1.14 -2.39
N GLY A 15 18.65 -2.29 -1.80
CA GLY A 15 17.72 -3.41 -1.67
C GLY A 15 16.45 -3.05 -0.88
N ALA A 16 16.59 -2.34 0.24
CA ALA A 16 15.45 -1.94 1.08
C ALA A 16 14.53 -0.93 0.37
N VAL A 17 15.11 0.06 -0.31
CA VAL A 17 14.36 1.05 -1.09
C VAL A 17 13.67 0.39 -2.29
N MET A 18 14.38 -0.45 -3.04
CA MET A 18 13.82 -1.17 -4.18
C MET A 18 12.66 -2.08 -3.78
N HIS A 19 12.77 -2.80 -2.66
CA HIS A 19 11.68 -3.61 -2.14
C HIS A 19 10.42 -2.76 -1.86
N LYS A 20 10.56 -1.62 -1.16
CA LYS A 20 9.42 -0.73 -0.86
C LYS A 20 8.85 -0.08 -2.11
N LEU A 21 9.69 0.26 -3.10
CA LEU A 21 9.24 0.73 -4.42
C LEU A 21 8.46 -0.35 -5.19
N CYS A 22 8.91 -1.61 -5.16
CA CYS A 22 8.17 -2.73 -5.77
C CYS A 22 6.78 -2.89 -5.12
N VAL A 23 6.68 -2.87 -3.80
CA VAL A 23 5.39 -2.94 -3.08
C VAL A 23 4.50 -1.74 -3.44
N THR A 24 5.09 -0.54 -3.56
CA THR A 24 4.39 0.66 -4.02
C THR A 24 3.84 0.50 -5.44
N LEU A 25 4.65 -0.04 -6.36
CA LEU A 25 4.22 -0.27 -7.74
C LEU A 25 3.10 -1.32 -7.82
N VAL A 26 3.22 -2.41 -7.08
CA VAL A 26 2.18 -3.46 -7.03
C VAL A 26 0.87 -2.91 -6.46
N SER A 27 0.92 -2.14 -5.38
CA SER A 27 -0.28 -1.52 -4.80
C SER A 27 -0.91 -0.48 -5.73
N LEU A 28 -0.10 0.27 -6.49
CA LEU A 28 -0.59 1.18 -7.53
C LEU A 28 -1.30 0.42 -8.65
N LEU A 29 -0.68 -0.64 -9.19
CA LEU A 29 -1.25 -1.44 -10.26
C LEU A 29 -2.56 -2.10 -9.81
N LEU A 30 -2.58 -2.64 -8.59
CA LEU A 30 -3.78 -3.24 -8.01
C LEU A 30 -4.90 -2.19 -7.85
N PHE A 31 -4.59 -0.98 -7.36
CA PHE A 31 -5.54 0.13 -7.28
C PHE A 31 -6.11 0.52 -8.65
N LEU A 32 -5.26 0.67 -9.66
CA LEU A 32 -5.68 1.06 -11.01
C LEU A 32 -6.55 -0.01 -11.67
N MET A 33 -6.17 -1.28 -11.53
CA MET A 33 -6.93 -2.42 -12.06
C MET A 33 -8.29 -2.53 -11.37
N LEU A 34 -8.32 -2.45 -10.03
CA LEU A 34 -9.57 -2.54 -9.26
C LEU A 34 -10.51 -1.37 -9.55
N THR A 35 -10.00 -0.15 -9.64
CA THR A 35 -10.80 1.04 -9.98
C THR A 35 -11.36 0.97 -11.40
N LYS A 36 -10.62 0.38 -12.35
CA LYS A 36 -11.12 0.15 -13.71
C LYS A 36 -12.17 -0.97 -13.78
N THR A 37 -11.96 -2.08 -13.07
CA THR A 37 -12.85 -3.24 -13.13
C THR A 37 -14.14 -3.02 -12.31
N PHE A 38 -14.05 -2.30 -11.18
CA PHE A 38 -15.17 -2.02 -10.29
C PHE A 38 -15.29 -0.50 -10.07
N PRO A 39 -15.74 0.25 -11.10
CA PRO A 39 -15.87 1.68 -10.98
C PRO A 39 -16.97 2.03 -9.98
N VAL A 40 -16.65 2.94 -9.05
CA VAL A 40 -17.60 3.42 -8.02
C VAL A 40 -18.86 4.02 -8.65
N THR A 41 -18.76 4.53 -9.89
CA THR A 41 -19.85 5.16 -10.62
C THR A 41 -20.98 4.19 -10.92
N SER A 42 -20.69 2.89 -11.07
CA SER A 42 -21.73 1.87 -11.30
C SER A 42 -22.69 1.69 -10.13
N LEU A 43 -22.35 2.18 -8.93
CA LEU A 43 -23.27 2.21 -7.80
C LEU A 43 -24.41 3.23 -7.97
N ALA A 44 -24.21 4.25 -8.81
CA ALA A 44 -25.16 5.32 -9.06
C ALA A 44 -25.96 5.14 -10.36
N ASP A 45 -25.71 4.07 -11.12
CA ASP A 45 -26.44 3.79 -12.35
C ASP A 45 -27.90 3.40 -12.06
N ASP A 46 -28.84 3.97 -12.80
CA ASP A 46 -30.29 3.76 -12.60
C ASP A 46 -30.69 2.28 -12.65
N TRP A 47 -30.10 1.50 -13.58
CA TRP A 47 -30.36 0.06 -13.70
C TRP A 47 -29.93 -0.70 -12.44
N PHE A 48 -28.79 -0.34 -11.85
CA PHE A 48 -28.27 -0.99 -10.64
C PHE A 48 -29.07 -0.60 -9.39
N VAL A 49 -29.55 0.65 -9.33
CA VAL A 49 -30.35 1.14 -8.20
C VAL A 49 -31.77 0.57 -8.23
N HIS A 50 -32.36 0.38 -9.41
CA HIS A 50 -33.76 -0.01 -9.57
C HIS A 50 -33.97 -1.50 -9.87
N GLU A 51 -33.08 -2.18 -10.59
CA GLU A 51 -33.29 -3.58 -11.04
C GLU A 51 -32.46 -4.61 -10.29
N ALA A 52 -31.38 -4.21 -9.59
CA ALA A 52 -30.53 -5.17 -8.89
C ALA A 52 -31.14 -5.63 -7.55
N ASN A 53 -31.10 -6.94 -7.32
CA ASN A 53 -31.51 -7.54 -6.05
C ASN A 53 -30.68 -7.01 -4.88
N PHE A 54 -31.29 -6.94 -3.68
CA PHE A 54 -30.63 -6.45 -2.47
C PHE A 54 -29.28 -7.13 -2.20
N LEU A 55 -29.20 -8.45 -2.36
CA LEU A 55 -27.96 -9.21 -2.14
C LEU A 55 -26.87 -8.83 -3.16
N THR A 56 -27.22 -8.68 -4.43
CA THR A 56 -26.30 -8.24 -5.48
C THR A 56 -25.75 -6.85 -5.19
N ARG A 57 -26.62 -5.93 -4.71
CA ARG A 57 -26.22 -4.58 -4.31
C ARG A 57 -25.26 -4.60 -3.14
N LEU A 58 -25.55 -5.41 -2.12
CA LEU A 58 -24.71 -5.57 -0.94
C LEU A 58 -23.34 -6.16 -1.29
N CYS A 59 -23.29 -7.22 -2.10
CA CYS A 59 -22.04 -7.84 -2.54
C CYS A 59 -21.20 -6.88 -3.40
N TYR A 60 -21.83 -6.15 -4.32
CA TYR A 60 -21.11 -5.21 -5.17
C TYR A 60 -20.59 -4.00 -4.38
N LEU A 61 -21.39 -3.45 -3.44
CA LEU A 61 -20.94 -2.43 -2.50
C LEU A 61 -19.71 -2.91 -1.71
N TYR A 62 -19.76 -4.14 -1.19
CA TYR A 62 -18.63 -4.74 -0.49
C TYR A 62 -17.39 -4.79 -1.38
N VAL A 63 -17.49 -5.32 -2.61
CA VAL A 63 -16.37 -5.40 -3.55
C VAL A 63 -15.80 -4.02 -3.88
N VAL A 64 -16.66 -3.02 -4.12
CA VAL A 64 -16.24 -1.65 -4.42
C VAL A 64 -15.54 -0.99 -3.21
N MET A 65 -16.05 -1.22 -2.00
CA MET A 65 -15.40 -0.74 -0.77
C MET A 65 -14.01 -1.36 -0.62
N GLN A 66 -13.86 -2.66 -0.83
CA GLN A 66 -12.55 -3.33 -0.79
C GLN A 66 -11.61 -2.81 -1.90
N ALA A 67 -12.14 -2.62 -3.12
CA ALA A 67 -11.40 -2.07 -4.26
C ALA A 67 -10.88 -0.64 -4.02
N SER A 68 -11.46 0.08 -3.07
CA SER A 68 -11.06 1.45 -2.72
C SER A 68 -9.92 1.54 -1.70
N LYS A 69 -9.62 0.46 -0.95
CA LYS A 69 -8.54 0.44 0.07
C LYS A 69 -7.11 0.56 -0.49
N PRO A 70 -6.77 -0.06 -1.64
CA PRO A 70 -5.40 -0.06 -2.18
C PRO A 70 -4.79 1.33 -2.41
N LYS A 71 -5.60 2.36 -2.64
CA LYS A 71 -5.13 3.75 -2.78
C LYS A 71 -4.39 4.25 -1.54
N TYR A 72 -4.82 3.81 -0.35
CA TYR A 72 -4.19 4.18 0.91
C TYR A 72 -2.88 3.42 1.11
N TYR A 73 -2.84 2.14 0.75
CA TYR A 73 -1.61 1.33 0.79
C TYR A 73 -0.54 1.88 -0.16
N PHE A 74 -0.94 2.31 -1.36
CA PHE A 74 -0.06 2.99 -2.29
C PHE A 74 0.54 4.27 -1.67
N ALA A 75 -0.31 5.17 -1.16
CA ALA A 75 0.14 6.44 -0.61
C ALA A 75 1.08 6.25 0.59
N TRP A 76 0.75 5.33 1.51
CA TRP A 76 1.62 5.02 2.65
C TRP A 76 2.94 4.38 2.24
N THR A 77 2.92 3.36 1.38
CA THR A 77 4.15 2.67 0.96
C THR A 77 5.07 3.61 0.16
N LEU A 78 4.50 4.53 -0.63
CA LEU A 78 5.25 5.54 -1.35
C LEU A 78 5.94 6.52 -0.39
N ALA A 79 5.22 7.00 0.64
CA ALA A 79 5.79 7.89 1.65
C ALA A 79 6.98 7.22 2.36
N ASP A 80 6.83 5.95 2.74
CA ASP A 80 7.92 5.15 3.32
C ASP A 80 9.10 5.00 2.37
N ALA A 81 8.85 4.68 1.10
CA ALA A 81 9.90 4.53 0.10
C ALA A 81 10.69 5.83 -0.12
N VAL A 82 10.00 6.99 -0.16
CA VAL A 82 10.63 8.32 -0.32
C VAL A 82 11.44 8.69 0.92
N ASN A 83 10.90 8.50 2.11
CA ASN A 83 11.62 8.79 3.35
C ASN A 83 12.87 7.92 3.51
N ASN A 84 12.76 6.64 3.13
CA ASN A 84 13.91 5.74 3.09
C ASN A 84 14.94 6.18 2.04
N ALA A 85 14.51 6.56 0.83
CA ALA A 85 15.40 7.06 -0.21
C ALA A 85 16.11 8.37 0.19
N ALA A 86 15.47 9.22 1.00
CA ALA A 86 16.07 10.43 1.57
C ALA A 86 17.05 10.14 2.74
N GLY A 87 17.13 8.88 3.19
CA GLY A 87 18.02 8.45 4.27
C GLY A 87 17.43 8.59 5.68
N PHE A 88 16.12 8.88 5.80
CA PHE A 88 15.41 8.93 7.10
C PHE A 88 14.88 7.56 7.56
N GLY A 89 15.12 6.50 6.78
CA GLY A 89 14.57 5.17 7.04
C GLY A 89 15.35 4.31 8.02
N PHE A 90 16.59 4.67 8.33
CA PHE A 90 17.51 3.78 9.06
C PHE A 90 17.13 3.65 10.54
N SER A 91 16.80 2.43 10.98
CA SER A 91 16.40 2.16 12.38
C SER A 91 17.52 1.56 13.23
N GLY A 92 18.64 1.16 12.64
CA GLY A 92 19.74 0.48 13.32
C GLY A 92 20.04 -0.90 12.76
N VAL A 93 20.78 -1.69 13.53
CA VAL A 93 21.15 -3.06 13.21
C VAL A 93 20.35 -3.99 14.11
N ASP A 94 19.71 -5.00 13.52
CA ASP A 94 18.95 -6.00 14.28
C ASP A 94 19.90 -6.89 15.12
N LYS A 95 19.31 -7.71 16.00
CA LYS A 95 20.02 -8.70 16.81
C LYS A 95 20.80 -9.76 16.01
N ASN A 96 20.55 -9.86 14.70
CA ASN A 96 21.17 -10.79 13.77
C ASN A 96 22.28 -10.12 12.92
N GLY A 97 22.54 -8.82 13.10
CA GLY A 97 23.53 -8.07 12.32
C GLY A 97 23.01 -7.47 11.01
N ASN A 98 21.71 -7.51 10.73
CA ASN A 98 21.13 -6.92 9.51
C ASN A 98 20.76 -5.45 9.71
N PHE A 99 20.97 -4.64 8.68
CA PHE A 99 20.56 -3.23 8.66
C PHE A 99 19.05 -3.13 8.47
N SER A 100 18.35 -2.53 9.44
CA SER A 100 16.90 -2.31 9.38
C SER A 100 16.57 -0.89 8.86
N TRP A 101 15.61 -0.83 7.95
CA TRP A 101 15.16 0.38 7.26
C TRP A 101 13.68 0.67 7.54
N ASP A 102 13.24 0.39 8.77
CA ASP A 102 11.84 0.46 9.16
C ASP A 102 11.56 1.57 10.18
N LEU A 103 12.45 2.57 10.31
CA LEU A 103 12.32 3.62 11.32
C LEU A 103 10.97 4.35 11.24
N LEU A 104 10.52 4.61 10.01
CA LEU A 104 9.25 5.29 9.72
C LEU A 104 8.15 4.33 9.24
N SER A 105 8.48 3.05 9.02
CA SER A 105 7.52 2.05 8.55
C SER A 105 6.67 1.51 9.68
N ASN A 106 5.70 2.31 10.09
CA ASN A 106 4.77 2.00 11.17
C ASN A 106 3.59 1.10 10.71
N LEU A 107 3.45 0.85 9.41
CA LEU A 107 2.23 0.27 8.85
C LEU A 107 2.47 -1.12 8.25
N ASN A 108 1.80 -2.14 8.80
CA ASN A 108 1.79 -3.49 8.27
C ASN A 108 0.44 -3.77 7.59
N ILE A 109 0.44 -3.77 6.25
CA ILE A 109 -0.76 -3.96 5.42
C ILE A 109 -1.48 -5.27 5.78
N TRP A 110 -0.73 -6.36 5.96
CA TRP A 110 -1.30 -7.66 6.35
C TRP A 110 -1.96 -7.62 7.71
N LYS A 111 -1.31 -6.98 8.69
CA LYS A 111 -1.89 -6.84 10.03
C LYS A 111 -3.18 -6.03 9.98
N ILE A 112 -3.26 -5.01 9.13
CA ILE A 112 -4.46 -4.19 8.98
C ILE A 112 -5.57 -4.98 8.30
N GLU A 113 -5.31 -5.65 7.19
CA GLU A 113 -6.36 -6.41 6.48
C GLU A 113 -6.89 -7.59 7.31
N VAL A 114 -6.02 -8.25 8.10
CA VAL A 114 -6.43 -9.36 8.98
C VAL A 114 -7.13 -8.88 10.26
N SER A 115 -6.78 -7.68 10.75
CA SER A 115 -7.44 -7.09 11.94
C SER A 115 -8.76 -6.40 11.58
N VAL A 116 -8.91 -5.96 10.32
CA VAL A 116 -10.11 -5.30 9.80
C VAL A 116 -10.71 -6.09 8.62
N PRO A 117 -11.05 -7.39 8.80
CA PRO A 117 -11.67 -8.19 7.75
C PRO A 117 -13.13 -7.78 7.50
N CYS A 118 -13.74 -7.04 8.44
CA CYS A 118 -15.13 -6.62 8.41
C CYS A 118 -15.26 -5.09 8.48
N PHE A 119 -15.33 -4.48 7.29
CA PHE A 119 -16.57 -3.83 6.85
C PHE A 119 -16.99 -4.54 5.56
#